data_AF-A0A920VHJ6-F1
#
_entry.id   AF-A0A920VHJ6-F1
#
_cell.length_a   1.000
_cell.length_b   1.000
_cell.length_c   1.000
_cell.angle_alpha   90.00
_cell.angle_beta   90.00
_cell.angle_gamma   90.00
#
_symmetry.space_group_name_H-M   'P 1'
#
loop_
_entity.id
_entity.type
_entity.pdbx_description
1 polymer ?
#
loop_
_entity_poly.entity_id
_entity_poly.type
_entity_poly.pdbx_seq_one_letter_code
_entity_poly.pdbx_strand_id
1 'polypeptide(L)'
;MTHIFGNPGTTELAIMHALNDHPDLTYVLGPQEAVVVAMADGYARASGKLAACNVHVAPGLGNAMGSLYTAHMSGSPLIITAGQQEQGHGLTEPLLYGPLVEMARPVVKWAFEISRVEDLPRVIRRAAKIATTAPTGPVFLSLPGDVLNAVAGVELATATRVDTLGQPSQNALLATAERILAANNPMILVGSEIISSDAKTEAIQLAEALGAPVFQQSVPSGAHFPSEHPAFMGALSRDQKQVQATLSPYDLSSVSG
;
A
#
# COMPACT_ATOMS: atom_id res chain seq x y z
N MET A 1 -7.91 11.67 4.80
CA MET A 1 -8.63 10.53 4.22
C MET A 1 -10.05 11.01 4.00
N THR A 2 -10.59 10.92 2.79
CA THR A 2 -11.93 11.45 2.45
C THR A 2 -12.88 10.40 1.90
N HIS A 3 -12.38 9.19 1.61
CA HIS A 3 -13.16 8.09 1.06
C HIS A 3 -12.98 6.85 1.93
N ILE A 4 -14.09 6.16 2.18
CA ILE A 4 -14.14 4.85 2.82
C ILE A 4 -14.86 3.91 1.85
N PHE A 5 -14.18 2.86 1.42
CA PHE A 5 -14.77 1.81 0.59
C PHE A 5 -15.23 0.71 1.52
N GLY A 6 -16.46 0.20 1.38
CA GLY A 6 -16.87 -0.87 2.29
C GLY A 6 -18.01 -1.76 1.83
N ASN A 7 -18.10 -2.91 2.49
CA ASN A 7 -19.26 -3.79 2.50
C ASN A 7 -19.61 -4.04 3.98
N PRO A 8 -20.46 -3.19 4.60
CA PRO A 8 -20.67 -3.22 6.04
C PRO A 8 -21.65 -4.33 6.43
N GLY A 9 -21.49 -4.88 7.63
CA GLY A 9 -22.46 -5.75 8.28
C GLY A 9 -22.88 -5.21 9.64
N THR A 10 -23.48 -6.09 10.47
CA THR A 10 -24.05 -5.69 11.76
C THR A 10 -23.01 -5.18 12.76
N THR A 11 -21.78 -5.68 12.69
CA THR A 11 -20.67 -5.29 13.56
C THR A 11 -20.11 -3.90 13.25
N GLU A 12 -20.32 -3.37 12.05
CA GLU A 12 -19.81 -2.06 11.62
C GLU A 12 -20.86 -0.94 11.74
N LEU A 13 -22.04 -1.20 12.30
CA LEU A 13 -23.14 -0.22 12.39
C LEU A 13 -22.75 1.07 13.12
N ALA A 14 -21.89 1.01 14.13
CA ALA A 14 -21.40 2.20 14.82
C ALA A 14 -20.63 3.14 13.87
N ILE A 15 -19.83 2.58 12.95
CA ILE A 15 -19.12 3.34 11.91
C ILE A 15 -20.14 3.96 10.96
N MET A 16 -21.11 3.17 10.49
CA MET A 16 -22.15 3.64 9.57
C MET A 16 -23.01 4.76 10.18
N HIS A 17 -23.31 4.68 11.48
CA HIS A 17 -24.03 5.72 12.20
C HIS A 17 -23.21 7.01 12.28
N ALA A 18 -21.94 6.92 12.68
CA ALA A 18 -21.05 8.07 12.79
C ALA A 18 -20.82 8.79 11.45
N LEU A 19 -20.88 8.08 10.32
CA LEU A 19 -20.74 8.70 9.00
C LEU A 19 -21.85 9.71 8.68
N ASN A 20 -23.03 9.61 9.30
CA ASN A 20 -24.09 10.60 9.10
C ASN A 20 -23.70 12.00 9.63
N ASP A 21 -22.83 12.05 10.63
CA ASP A 21 -22.33 13.29 11.23
C ASP A 21 -21.11 13.85 10.46
N HIS A 22 -20.59 13.11 9.47
CA HIS A 22 -19.40 13.44 8.70
C HIS A 22 -19.69 13.47 7.19
N PRO A 23 -20.49 14.43 6.69
CA PRO A 23 -20.84 14.54 5.26
C PRO A 23 -19.65 14.87 4.36
N ASP A 24 -18.50 15.23 4.93
CA ASP A 24 -17.22 15.41 4.23
C ASP A 24 -16.55 14.07 3.86
N LEU A 25 -17.01 12.95 4.43
CA LEU A 25 -16.56 11.60 4.10
C LEU A 25 -17.49 10.95 3.08
N THR A 26 -16.91 10.41 2.01
CA THR A 26 -17.65 9.64 0.99
C THR A 26 -17.55 8.15 1.31
N TYR A 27 -18.70 7.50 1.54
CA TYR A 27 -18.78 6.05 1.66
C TYR A 27 -19.11 5.42 0.31
N VAL A 28 -18.22 4.55 -0.18
CA VAL A 28 -18.37 3.84 -1.45
C VAL A 28 -18.70 2.38 -1.16
N LEU A 29 -19.99 2.04 -1.29
CA LEU A 29 -20.47 0.68 -1.11
C LEU A 29 -20.03 -0.22 -2.27
N GLY A 30 -19.42 -1.35 -1.96
CA GLY A 30 -19.15 -2.43 -2.92
C GLY A 30 -19.92 -3.69 -2.56
N PRO A 31 -20.44 -4.45 -3.55
CA PRO A 31 -21.28 -5.62 -3.29
C PRO A 31 -20.51 -6.86 -2.80
N GLN A 32 -19.17 -6.83 -2.85
CA GLN A 32 -18.30 -7.93 -2.47
C GLN A 32 -16.93 -7.39 -2.02
N GLU A 33 -16.32 -8.01 -1.00
CA GLU A 33 -15.18 -7.46 -0.27
C GLU A 33 -13.88 -7.38 -1.09
N ALA A 34 -13.63 -8.31 -2.01
CA ALA A 34 -12.50 -8.22 -2.94
C ALA A 34 -12.64 -7.02 -3.88
N VAL A 35 -13.86 -6.71 -4.35
CA VAL A 35 -14.14 -5.52 -5.16
C VAL A 35 -13.92 -4.25 -4.33
N VAL A 36 -14.39 -4.23 -3.09
CA VAL A 36 -14.16 -3.11 -2.16
C VAL A 36 -12.66 -2.81 -2.02
N VAL A 37 -11.84 -3.83 -1.72
CA VAL A 37 -10.40 -3.65 -1.57
C VAL A 37 -9.74 -3.24 -2.89
N ALA A 38 -10.19 -3.79 -4.04
CA ALA A 38 -9.67 -3.42 -5.34
C ALA A 38 -9.99 -1.96 -5.72
N MET A 39 -11.18 -1.46 -5.39
CA MET A 39 -11.53 -0.05 -5.56
C MET A 39 -10.63 0.85 -4.70
N ALA A 40 -10.41 0.47 -3.44
CA ALA A 40 -9.52 1.20 -2.54
C ALA A 40 -8.07 1.20 -3.03
N ASP A 41 -7.56 0.06 -3.53
CA ASP A 41 -6.23 -0.07 -4.14
C ASP A 41 -6.08 0.88 -5.35
N GLY A 42 -7.03 0.82 -6.28
CA GLY A 42 -7.05 1.69 -7.46
C GLY A 42 -7.10 3.18 -7.10
N TYR A 43 -7.96 3.55 -6.14
CA TYR A 43 -8.05 4.92 -5.65
C TYR A 43 -6.75 5.40 -5.01
N ALA A 44 -6.14 4.58 -4.13
CA ALA A 44 -4.90 4.94 -3.45
C ALA A 44 -3.76 5.17 -4.45
N ARG A 45 -3.63 4.28 -5.45
CA ARG A 45 -2.61 4.38 -6.51
C ARG A 45 -2.84 5.57 -7.43
N ALA A 46 -4.08 5.81 -7.85
CA ALA A 46 -4.40 6.92 -8.75
C ALA A 46 -4.30 8.29 -8.08
N SER A 47 -4.63 8.38 -6.78
CA SER A 47 -4.66 9.65 -6.06
C SER A 47 -3.38 9.97 -5.28
N GLY A 48 -2.51 8.98 -5.05
CA GLY A 48 -1.36 9.09 -4.16
C GLY A 48 -1.74 9.28 -2.68
N LYS A 49 -2.98 8.98 -2.29
CA LYS A 49 -3.52 9.22 -0.95
C LYS A 49 -3.80 7.90 -0.23
N LEU A 50 -3.71 7.94 1.10
CA LEU A 50 -4.20 6.89 1.99
C LEU A 50 -5.72 6.70 1.81
N ALA A 51 -6.14 5.45 1.64
CA ALA A 51 -7.56 5.06 1.57
C ALA A 51 -7.93 4.12 2.73
N ALA A 52 -9.20 4.16 3.13
CA ALA A 52 -9.76 3.19 4.09
C ALA A 52 -10.68 2.19 3.39
N CYS A 53 -10.61 0.97 3.88
CA CYS A 53 -11.50 -0.13 3.51
C CYS A 53 -12.17 -0.68 4.78
N ASN A 54 -13.46 -0.98 4.70
CA ASN A 54 -14.24 -1.60 5.77
C ASN A 54 -14.93 -2.87 5.26
N VAL A 55 -14.55 -4.01 5.82
CA VAL A 55 -15.10 -5.34 5.47
C VAL A 55 -15.70 -5.99 6.70
N HIS A 56 -16.55 -7.00 6.50
CA HIS A 56 -17.32 -7.59 7.59
C HIS A 56 -16.63 -8.85 8.16
N VAL A 57 -16.27 -8.85 9.45
CA VAL A 57 -15.84 -10.03 10.25
C VAL A 57 -14.93 -11.04 9.51
N ALA A 58 -14.92 -12.31 9.93
CA ALA A 58 -14.03 -13.32 9.35
C ALA A 58 -14.37 -13.67 7.90
N PRO A 59 -15.63 -14.00 7.52
CA PRO A 59 -15.97 -14.27 6.14
C PRO A 59 -15.68 -13.12 5.16
N GLY A 60 -16.01 -11.87 5.52
CA GLY A 60 -15.75 -10.72 4.65
C GLY A 60 -14.26 -10.42 4.52
N LEU A 61 -13.49 -10.56 5.61
CA LEU A 61 -12.02 -10.51 5.52
C LEU A 61 -11.49 -11.62 4.61
N GLY A 62 -11.98 -12.86 4.77
CA GLY A 62 -11.63 -14.00 3.92
C GLY A 62 -11.88 -13.72 2.44
N ASN A 63 -13.04 -13.16 2.11
CA ASN A 63 -13.40 -12.74 0.76
C ASN A 63 -12.47 -11.65 0.19
N ALA A 64 -11.94 -10.78 1.04
CA ALA A 64 -11.02 -9.69 0.66
C ALA A 64 -9.57 -10.12 0.43
N MET A 65 -9.15 -11.29 0.92
CA MET A 65 -7.73 -11.69 1.01
C MET A 65 -6.97 -11.62 -0.32
N GLY A 66 -7.59 -12.02 -1.44
CA GLY A 66 -6.94 -12.00 -2.75
C GLY A 66 -6.62 -10.58 -3.24
N SER A 67 -7.55 -9.64 -3.05
CA SER A 67 -7.31 -8.23 -3.37
C SER A 67 -6.36 -7.57 -2.37
N LEU A 68 -6.36 -8.01 -1.11
CA LEU A 68 -5.44 -7.53 -0.10
C LEU A 68 -3.99 -7.93 -0.41
N TYR A 69 -3.78 -9.17 -0.89
CA TYR A 69 -2.49 -9.60 -1.43
C TYR A 69 -2.04 -8.72 -2.60
N THR A 70 -2.94 -8.40 -3.53
CA THR A 70 -2.62 -7.49 -4.65
C THR A 70 -2.19 -6.12 -4.14
N ALA A 71 -2.93 -5.53 -3.19
CA ALA A 71 -2.59 -4.26 -2.57
C ALA A 71 -1.24 -4.29 -1.82
N HIS A 72 -0.91 -5.43 -1.20
CA HIS A 72 0.39 -5.65 -0.58
C HIS A 72 1.52 -5.66 -1.60
N MET A 73 1.35 -6.41 -2.69
CA MET A 73 2.35 -6.51 -3.76
C MET A 73 2.52 -5.19 -4.52
N SER A 74 1.47 -4.37 -4.65
CA SER A 74 1.54 -3.05 -5.27
C SER A 74 2.03 -1.95 -4.31
N GLY A 75 2.15 -2.25 -3.02
CA GLY A 75 2.55 -1.30 -1.99
C GLY A 75 1.48 -0.24 -1.69
N SER A 76 0.21 -0.51 -1.92
CA SER A 76 -0.85 0.50 -1.75
C SER A 76 -1.09 0.86 -0.27
N PRO A 77 -1.10 2.16 0.08
CA PRO A 77 -1.29 2.62 1.45
C PRO A 77 -2.78 2.55 1.84
N LEU A 78 -3.20 1.40 2.37
CA LEU A 78 -4.59 1.14 2.78
C LEU A 78 -4.68 0.90 4.30
N ILE A 79 -5.72 1.43 4.94
CA ILE A 79 -6.16 0.96 6.26
C ILE A 79 -7.40 0.08 6.05
N ILE A 80 -7.26 -1.22 6.24
CA ILE A 80 -8.35 -2.18 6.20
C ILE A 80 -8.86 -2.36 7.62
N THR A 81 -10.16 -2.25 7.79
CA THR A 81 -10.84 -2.50 9.06
C THR A 81 -11.84 -3.62 8.89
N ALA A 82 -12.01 -4.44 9.91
CA ALA A 82 -13.14 -5.34 10.02
C ALA A 82 -13.71 -5.29 11.43
N GLY A 83 -15.03 -5.26 11.55
CA GLY A 83 -15.67 -5.46 12.83
C GLY A 83 -15.45 -6.88 13.33
N GLN A 84 -15.50 -7.01 14.63
CA GLN A 84 -15.31 -8.26 15.36
C GLN A 84 -16.42 -8.39 16.40
N GLN A 85 -16.70 -9.63 16.80
CA GLN A 85 -17.54 -9.90 17.96
C GLN A 85 -17.02 -9.16 19.20
N GLU A 86 -17.89 -8.92 20.18
CA GLU A 86 -17.45 -8.27 21.42
C GLU A 86 -16.42 -9.15 22.14
N GLN A 87 -15.59 -8.50 22.96
CA GLN A 87 -14.56 -9.20 23.70
C GLN A 87 -15.15 -10.27 24.62
N GLY A 88 -14.53 -11.45 24.64
CA GLY A 88 -14.99 -12.60 25.42
C GLY A 88 -16.07 -13.45 24.73
N HIS A 89 -16.86 -12.91 23.80
CA HIS A 89 -17.85 -13.71 23.06
C HIS A 89 -17.23 -14.81 22.20
N GLY A 90 -15.96 -14.68 21.81
CA GLY A 90 -15.23 -15.74 21.11
C GLY A 90 -15.25 -17.11 21.82
N LEU A 91 -15.43 -17.13 23.16
CA LEU A 91 -15.56 -18.37 23.95
C LEU A 91 -16.82 -19.18 23.64
N THR A 92 -17.84 -18.55 23.06
CA THR A 92 -19.09 -19.23 22.67
C THR A 92 -19.05 -19.75 21.24
N GLU A 93 -17.91 -19.62 20.55
CA GLU A 93 -17.74 -19.98 19.14
C GLU A 93 -18.87 -19.41 18.24
N PRO A 94 -19.14 -18.09 18.31
CA PRO A 94 -20.27 -17.51 17.60
C PRO A 94 -20.06 -17.59 16.09
N LEU A 95 -21.17 -17.57 15.35
CA LEU A 95 -21.14 -17.57 13.88
C LEU A 95 -20.32 -16.36 13.38
N LEU A 96 -19.59 -16.57 12.27
CA LEU A 96 -18.75 -15.56 11.60
C LEU A 96 -17.51 -15.10 12.40
N TYR A 97 -17.22 -15.72 13.54
CA TYR A 97 -16.03 -15.43 14.33
C TYR A 97 -14.78 -16.12 13.77
N GLY A 98 -13.63 -15.46 13.92
CA GLY A 98 -12.33 -16.00 13.51
C GLY A 98 -11.18 -15.10 13.96
N PRO A 99 -9.93 -15.62 13.91
CA PRO A 99 -8.74 -14.89 14.33
C PRO A 99 -8.31 -13.86 13.28
N LEU A 100 -9.05 -12.75 13.16
CA LEU A 100 -8.90 -11.78 12.05
C LEU A 100 -7.48 -11.26 11.88
N VAL A 101 -6.79 -10.97 12.99
CA VAL A 101 -5.40 -10.50 12.96
C VAL A 101 -4.49 -11.55 12.31
N GLU A 102 -4.63 -12.82 12.65
CA GLU A 102 -3.82 -13.90 12.09
C GLU A 102 -4.19 -14.21 10.63
N MET A 103 -5.46 -14.04 10.27
CA MET A 103 -5.90 -14.14 8.88
C MET A 103 -5.24 -13.08 8.01
N ALA A 104 -5.20 -11.82 8.46
CA ALA A 104 -4.67 -10.70 7.68
C ALA A 104 -3.14 -10.63 7.68
N ARG A 105 -2.47 -11.05 8.77
CA ARG A 105 -1.03 -10.89 9.01
C ARG A 105 -0.12 -11.22 7.81
N PRO A 106 -0.36 -12.29 7.03
CA PRO A 106 0.54 -12.64 5.92
C PRO A 106 0.53 -11.65 4.75
N VAL A 107 -0.48 -10.78 4.65
CA VAL A 107 -0.71 -9.91 3.49
C VAL A 107 -0.83 -8.43 3.87
N VAL A 108 -0.37 -8.04 5.06
CA VAL A 108 -0.35 -6.64 5.52
C VAL A 108 0.95 -6.30 6.25
N LYS A 109 1.34 -5.03 6.24
CA LYS A 109 2.51 -4.54 6.97
C LYS A 109 2.33 -4.62 8.48
N TRP A 110 1.09 -4.49 8.93
CA TRP A 110 0.74 -4.51 10.35
C TRP A 110 -0.72 -4.92 10.52
N ALA A 111 -0.96 -5.83 11.46
CA ALA A 111 -2.29 -6.29 11.86
C ALA A 111 -2.43 -6.12 13.37
N PHE A 112 -3.56 -5.59 13.83
CA PHE A 112 -3.80 -5.33 15.25
C PHE A 112 -5.30 -5.38 15.59
N GLU A 113 -5.65 -5.85 16.78
CA GLU A 113 -7.02 -5.78 17.32
C GLU A 113 -7.08 -4.72 18.41
N ILE A 114 -8.02 -3.78 18.26
CA ILE A 114 -8.18 -2.70 19.22
C ILE A 114 -8.94 -3.23 20.43
N SER A 115 -8.30 -3.21 21.61
CA SER A 115 -8.91 -3.74 22.82
C SER A 115 -9.63 -2.70 23.67
N ARG A 116 -9.40 -1.41 23.42
CA ARG A 116 -9.91 -0.31 24.23
C ARG A 116 -10.21 0.91 23.38
N VAL A 117 -11.32 1.59 23.68
CA VAL A 117 -11.71 2.81 22.96
C VAL A 117 -10.69 3.93 23.13
N GLU A 118 -10.02 4.01 24.29
CA GLU A 118 -9.00 5.05 24.53
C GLU A 118 -7.77 4.93 23.62
N ASP A 119 -7.48 3.71 23.15
CA ASP A 119 -6.33 3.44 22.29
C ASP A 119 -6.63 3.70 20.80
N LEU A 120 -7.91 3.83 20.43
CA LEU A 120 -8.35 3.93 19.04
C LEU A 120 -7.69 5.09 18.28
N PRO A 121 -7.62 6.33 18.80
CA PRO A 121 -6.92 7.43 18.11
C PRO A 121 -5.44 7.15 17.86
N ARG A 122 -4.76 6.53 18.83
CA ARG A 122 -3.33 6.20 18.75
C ARG A 122 -3.09 5.08 17.74
N VAL A 123 -3.92 4.05 17.76
CA VAL A 123 -3.84 2.91 16.85
C VAL A 123 -4.09 3.33 15.40
N ILE A 124 -5.15 4.10 15.13
CA ILE A 124 -5.46 4.60 13.78
C ILE A 124 -4.32 5.46 13.23
N ARG A 125 -3.73 6.32 14.06
CA ARG A 125 -2.56 7.11 13.67
C ARG A 125 -1.35 6.24 13.35
N ARG A 126 -1.08 5.22 14.17
CA ARG A 126 0.01 4.28 13.92
C ARG A 126 -0.24 3.51 12.62
N ALA A 127 -1.46 3.06 12.39
CA ALA A 127 -1.89 2.40 11.16
C ALA A 127 -1.59 3.28 9.94
N ALA A 128 -2.03 4.54 9.97
CA ALA A 128 -1.77 5.50 8.90
C ALA A 128 -0.27 5.68 8.65
N LYS A 129 0.53 5.90 9.70
CA LYS A 129 2.00 6.04 9.58
C LYS A 129 2.64 4.81 8.95
N ILE A 130 2.28 3.61 9.42
CA ILE A 130 2.85 2.36 8.89
C ILE A 130 2.45 2.19 7.43
N ALA A 131 1.18 2.41 7.08
CA ALA A 131 0.69 2.25 5.72
C ALA A 131 1.42 3.18 4.73
N THR A 132 1.71 4.41 5.14
CA THR A 132 2.32 5.44 4.28
C THR A 132 3.85 5.53 4.35
N THR A 133 4.52 4.78 5.22
CA THR A 133 6.00 4.76 5.27
C THR A 133 6.54 3.76 4.27
N ALA A 134 7.55 4.14 3.48
CA ALA A 134 8.19 3.25 2.50
C ALA A 134 8.86 2.01 3.16
N PRO A 135 8.83 0.82 2.52
CA PRO A 135 7.95 0.47 1.41
C PRO A 135 6.48 0.53 1.85
N THR A 136 5.63 1.27 1.13
CA THR A 136 4.23 1.49 1.50
C THR A 136 3.42 0.21 1.40
N GLY A 137 2.24 0.15 2.02
CA GLY A 137 1.41 -1.05 1.92
C GLY A 137 0.22 -1.06 2.89
N PRO A 138 -0.64 -2.09 2.78
CA PRO A 138 -1.85 -2.19 3.57
C PRO A 138 -1.55 -2.51 5.04
N VAL A 139 -2.41 -2.05 5.93
CA VAL A 139 -2.48 -2.43 7.35
C VAL A 139 -3.89 -2.87 7.69
N PHE A 140 -4.04 -3.74 8.69
CA PHE A 140 -5.32 -4.29 9.13
C PHE A 140 -5.62 -3.97 10.59
N LEU A 141 -6.86 -3.58 10.88
CA LEU A 141 -7.38 -3.35 12.22
C LEU A 141 -8.67 -4.15 12.47
N SER A 142 -8.67 -5.01 13.48
CA SER A 142 -9.86 -5.66 14.01
C SER A 142 -10.53 -4.74 15.04
N LEU A 143 -11.86 -4.59 14.95
CA LEU A 143 -12.66 -3.65 15.72
C LEU A 143 -13.78 -4.40 16.48
N PRO A 144 -13.54 -4.83 17.75
CA PRO A 144 -14.58 -5.43 18.57
C PRO A 144 -15.80 -4.52 18.75
N GLY A 145 -17.00 -5.11 18.69
CA GLY A 145 -18.26 -4.36 18.73
C GLY A 145 -18.45 -3.56 20.02
N ASP A 146 -18.06 -4.10 21.16
CA ASP A 146 -18.06 -3.42 22.46
C ASP A 146 -17.11 -2.21 22.50
N VAL A 147 -15.95 -2.32 21.84
CA VAL A 147 -15.02 -1.20 21.70
C VAL A 147 -15.59 -0.11 20.78
N LEU A 148 -16.27 -0.49 19.70
CA LEU A 148 -16.93 0.45 18.78
C LEU A 148 -18.12 1.17 19.43
N ASN A 149 -18.84 0.51 20.33
CA ASN A 149 -19.99 1.07 21.03
C ASN A 149 -19.62 1.82 22.33
N ALA A 150 -18.38 1.70 22.80
CA ALA A 150 -17.93 2.36 24.01
C ALA A 150 -17.76 3.88 23.81
N VAL A 151 -17.99 4.63 24.89
CA VAL A 151 -17.80 6.08 24.94
C VAL A 151 -16.70 6.41 25.93
N ALA A 152 -15.70 7.18 25.51
CA ALA A 152 -14.64 7.67 26.38
C ALA A 152 -14.25 9.10 26.02
N GLY A 153 -13.76 9.85 27.01
CA GLY A 153 -13.11 11.13 26.79
C GLY A 153 -11.72 10.92 26.20
N VAL A 154 -11.62 11.01 24.87
CA VAL A 154 -10.34 10.85 24.13
C VAL A 154 -9.87 12.17 23.56
N GLU A 155 -8.61 12.52 23.82
CA GLU A 155 -7.95 13.64 23.16
C GLU A 155 -7.43 13.21 21.78
N LEU A 156 -7.94 13.85 20.73
CA LEU A 156 -7.40 13.70 19.39
C LEU A 156 -6.13 14.54 19.25
N ALA A 157 -4.97 13.91 19.33
CA ALA A 157 -3.71 14.59 19.07
C ALA A 157 -3.66 15.16 17.64
N THR A 158 -2.83 16.18 17.39
CA THR A 158 -2.60 16.77 16.04
C THR A 158 -1.76 15.84 15.17
N ALA A 159 -2.13 15.67 13.89
CA ALA A 159 -1.42 14.75 12.99
C ALA A 159 0.07 15.12 12.86
N THR A 160 0.96 14.18 13.19
CA THR A 160 2.41 14.33 13.00
C THR A 160 2.83 13.64 11.71
N ARG A 161 3.42 14.38 10.77
CA ARG A 161 4.12 13.81 9.62
C ARG A 161 5.60 13.70 9.95
N VAL A 162 6.18 12.53 9.72
CA VAL A 162 7.62 12.34 9.75
C VAL A 162 8.03 12.21 8.30
N ASP A 163 8.95 13.06 7.85
CA ASP A 163 9.59 12.85 6.56
C ASP A 163 10.53 11.65 6.70
N THR A 164 10.26 10.61 5.91
CA THR A 164 11.07 9.38 5.90
C THR A 164 11.98 9.30 4.69
N LEU A 165 11.96 10.31 3.80
CA LEU A 165 12.85 10.36 2.65
C LEU A 165 14.28 10.61 3.11
N GLY A 166 15.13 9.59 2.94
CA GLY A 166 16.56 9.71 3.15
C GLY A 166 17.23 10.30 1.92
N GLN A 167 18.06 11.33 2.10
CA GLN A 167 18.95 11.78 1.04
C GLN A 167 20.24 10.95 1.05
N PRO A 168 20.70 10.43 -0.10
CA PRO A 168 22.01 9.82 -0.18
C PRO A 168 23.09 10.80 0.27
N SER A 169 24.11 10.32 0.98
CA SER A 169 25.27 11.15 1.28
C SER A 169 25.95 11.62 -0.01
N GLN A 170 26.56 12.81 0.01
CA GLN A 170 27.27 13.36 -1.15
C GLN A 170 28.32 12.38 -1.70
N ASN A 171 29.03 11.66 -0.82
CA ASN A 171 30.00 10.65 -1.22
C ASN A 171 29.35 9.46 -1.96
N ALA A 172 28.19 9.00 -1.50
CA ALA A 172 27.46 7.92 -2.17
C ALA A 172 26.95 8.37 -3.55
N LEU A 173 26.46 9.60 -3.66
CA LEU A 173 26.01 10.17 -4.93
C LEU A 173 27.16 10.28 -5.94
N LEU A 174 28.31 10.84 -5.53
CA LEU A 174 29.50 10.96 -6.37
C LEU A 174 30.04 9.59 -6.79
N ALA A 175 30.17 8.65 -5.86
CA ALA A 175 30.63 7.30 -6.17
C ALA A 175 29.69 6.56 -7.15
N THR A 176 28.38 6.81 -7.06
CA THR A 176 27.40 6.25 -8.00
C THR A 176 27.54 6.89 -9.39
N ALA A 177 27.66 8.22 -9.45
CA ALA A 177 27.86 8.94 -10.69
C ALA A 177 29.17 8.53 -11.40
N GLU A 178 30.27 8.40 -10.67
CA GLU A 178 31.56 7.94 -11.21
C GLU A 178 31.46 6.54 -11.83
N ARG A 179 30.76 5.60 -11.16
CA ARG A 179 30.53 4.25 -11.69
C ARG A 179 29.68 4.27 -12.96
N ILE A 180 28.64 5.10 -13.00
CA ILE A 180 27.79 5.25 -14.18
C ILE A 180 28.60 5.83 -15.35
N LEU A 181 29.40 6.86 -15.12
CA LEU A 181 30.20 7.51 -16.16
C LEU A 181 31.37 6.67 -16.66
N ALA A 182 31.86 5.72 -15.85
CA ALA A 182 32.92 4.79 -16.25
C ALA A 182 32.42 3.59 -17.07
N ALA A 183 31.09 3.37 -17.13
CA ALA A 183 30.49 2.29 -17.90
C ALA A 183 30.51 2.60 -19.41
N ASN A 184 30.82 1.60 -20.23
CA ASN A 184 30.85 1.72 -21.69
C ASN A 184 29.48 1.44 -22.32
N ASN A 185 28.67 0.59 -21.68
CA ASN A 185 27.34 0.23 -22.14
C ASN A 185 26.37 0.11 -20.94
N PRO A 186 26.05 1.23 -20.26
CA PRO A 186 25.15 1.22 -19.12
C PRO A 186 23.70 1.00 -19.56
N MET A 187 22.90 0.40 -18.67
CA MET A 187 21.44 0.34 -18.80
C MET A 187 20.73 0.78 -17.52
N ILE A 188 19.49 1.25 -17.66
CA ILE A 188 18.63 1.67 -16.55
C ILE A 188 17.51 0.66 -16.38
N LEU A 189 17.35 0.10 -15.18
CA LEU A 189 16.21 -0.72 -14.80
C LEU A 189 15.28 0.11 -13.92
N VAL A 190 14.07 0.40 -14.41
CA VAL A 190 13.06 1.16 -13.65
C VAL A 190 12.08 0.25 -12.92
N GLY A 191 11.94 0.50 -11.62
CA GLY A 191 11.03 -0.18 -10.71
C GLY A 191 9.73 0.60 -10.45
N SER A 192 8.91 0.05 -9.54
CA SER A 192 7.63 0.65 -9.14
C SER A 192 7.79 1.97 -8.39
N GLU A 193 8.95 2.20 -7.75
CA GLU A 193 9.13 3.44 -6.98
C GLU A 193 9.29 4.69 -7.85
N ILE A 194 9.59 4.53 -9.16
CA ILE A 194 9.50 5.65 -10.11
C ILE A 194 8.08 6.23 -10.14
N ILE A 195 7.05 5.39 -10.03
CA ILE A 195 5.66 5.85 -9.98
C ILE A 195 5.33 6.41 -8.59
N SER A 196 5.65 5.68 -7.52
CA SER A 196 5.25 6.11 -6.17
C SER A 196 5.95 7.38 -5.71
N SER A 197 7.13 7.67 -6.26
CA SER A 197 7.92 8.88 -5.97
C SER A 197 7.73 9.99 -7.02
N ASP A 198 6.84 9.80 -8.00
CA ASP A 198 6.60 10.73 -9.12
C ASP A 198 7.89 11.13 -9.90
N ALA A 199 8.84 10.20 -10.01
CA ALA A 199 10.18 10.45 -10.53
C ALA A 199 10.30 10.14 -12.04
N LYS A 200 9.19 10.23 -12.78
CA LYS A 200 9.15 9.87 -14.20
C LYS A 200 9.99 10.82 -15.05
N THR A 201 9.96 12.12 -14.74
CA THR A 201 10.71 13.15 -15.46
C THR A 201 12.21 12.96 -15.26
N GLU A 202 12.63 12.69 -14.03
CA GLU A 202 14.02 12.47 -13.63
C GLU A 202 14.57 11.20 -14.28
N ALA A 203 13.76 10.13 -14.36
CA ALA A 203 14.13 8.91 -15.08
C ALA A 203 14.36 9.16 -16.58
N ILE A 204 13.53 9.99 -17.22
CA ILE A 204 13.71 10.39 -18.63
C ILE A 204 15.00 11.19 -18.80
N GLN A 205 15.20 12.22 -17.96
CA GLN A 205 16.40 13.06 -18.02
C GLN A 205 17.68 12.24 -17.83
N LEU A 206 17.67 11.26 -16.90
CA LEU A 206 18.81 10.37 -16.70
C LEU A 206 19.06 9.48 -17.94
N ALA A 207 18.01 8.93 -18.54
CA ALA A 207 18.12 8.12 -19.75
C ALA A 207 18.67 8.92 -20.94
N GLU A 208 18.18 10.16 -21.12
CA GLU A 208 18.64 11.07 -22.18
C GLU A 208 20.09 11.52 -21.96
N ALA A 209 20.47 11.86 -20.73
CA ALA A 209 21.82 12.29 -20.39
C ALA A 209 22.87 11.19 -20.62
N LEU A 210 22.51 9.93 -20.35
CA LEU A 210 23.39 8.78 -20.54
C LEU A 210 23.32 8.19 -21.95
N GLY A 211 22.27 8.49 -22.71
CA GLY A 211 21.95 7.76 -23.95
C GLY A 211 21.71 6.26 -23.70
N ALA A 212 21.26 5.90 -22.50
CA ALA A 212 21.19 4.50 -22.05
C ALA A 212 19.80 3.88 -22.30
N PRO A 213 19.73 2.60 -22.70
CA PRO A 213 18.46 1.89 -22.79
C PRO A 213 17.82 1.70 -21.42
N VAL A 214 16.49 1.79 -21.39
CA VAL A 214 15.66 1.67 -20.20
C VAL A 214 14.80 0.42 -20.30
N PHE A 215 14.93 -0.45 -19.31
CA PHE A 215 14.08 -1.63 -19.14
C PHE A 215 13.19 -1.46 -17.92
N GLN A 216 12.01 -2.07 -17.95
CA GLN A 216 11.12 -2.19 -16.80
C GLN A 216 11.30 -3.52 -16.08
N GLN A 217 11.07 -3.53 -14.77
CA GLN A 217 11.01 -4.77 -13.99
C GLN A 217 9.99 -5.78 -14.56
N SER A 218 10.24 -7.07 -14.33
CA SER A 218 9.48 -8.16 -14.97
C SER A 218 8.02 -8.28 -14.55
N VAL A 219 7.64 -7.71 -13.40
CA VAL A 219 6.27 -7.70 -12.89
C VAL A 219 5.87 -6.25 -12.64
N PRO A 220 5.45 -5.52 -13.68
CA PRO A 220 5.12 -4.11 -13.51
C PRO A 220 3.80 -3.96 -12.75
N SER A 221 3.80 -3.06 -11.76
CA SER A 221 2.59 -2.60 -11.08
C SER A 221 2.04 -1.29 -11.70
N GLY A 222 2.70 -0.76 -12.73
CA GLY A 222 2.24 0.37 -13.54
C GLY A 222 3.20 0.66 -14.70
N ALA A 223 2.97 1.76 -15.42
CA ALA A 223 3.85 2.23 -16.48
C ALA A 223 5.00 3.08 -15.91
N HIS A 224 6.14 2.45 -15.63
CA HIS A 224 7.28 3.13 -14.97
C HIS A 224 8.07 4.07 -15.91
N PHE A 225 7.84 4.02 -17.22
CA PHE A 225 8.54 4.80 -18.24
C PHE A 225 7.63 4.98 -19.47
N PRO A 226 7.70 6.11 -20.22
CA PRO A 226 6.89 6.30 -21.42
C PRO A 226 7.22 5.25 -22.49
N SER A 227 6.19 4.55 -22.98
CA SER A 227 6.33 3.49 -23.97
C SER A 227 6.79 3.99 -25.34
N GLU A 228 6.52 5.25 -25.65
CA GLU A 228 6.90 5.93 -26.89
C GLU A 228 8.31 6.52 -26.86
N HIS A 229 8.98 6.53 -25.71
CA HIS A 229 10.31 7.11 -25.59
C HIS A 229 11.35 6.23 -26.30
N PRO A 230 12.27 6.79 -27.13
CA PRO A 230 13.23 6.00 -27.92
C PRO A 230 14.14 5.08 -27.11
N ALA A 231 14.44 5.45 -25.85
CA ALA A 231 15.25 4.64 -24.95
C ALA A 231 14.50 3.43 -24.35
N PHE A 232 13.18 3.33 -24.51
CA PHE A 232 12.40 2.27 -23.86
C PHE A 232 12.54 0.93 -24.59
N MET A 233 13.04 -0.08 -23.87
CA MET A 233 13.30 -1.42 -24.41
C MET A 233 12.26 -2.47 -23.98
N GLY A 234 11.21 -2.05 -23.27
CA GLY A 234 10.18 -2.95 -22.75
C GLY A 234 10.46 -3.48 -21.33
N ALA A 235 9.64 -4.43 -20.89
CA ALA A 235 9.82 -5.12 -19.62
C ALA A 235 10.75 -6.32 -19.75
N LEU A 236 11.56 -6.57 -18.73
CA LEU A 236 12.31 -7.81 -18.61
C LEU A 236 11.36 -9.01 -18.53
N SER A 237 11.76 -10.15 -19.08
CA SER A 237 10.93 -11.35 -18.97
C SER A 237 11.01 -11.95 -17.56
N ARG A 238 10.17 -12.96 -17.30
CA ARG A 238 10.22 -13.75 -16.06
C ARG A 238 11.12 -14.99 -16.19
N ASP A 239 11.69 -15.21 -17.38
CA ASP A 239 12.59 -16.32 -17.65
C ASP A 239 14.04 -15.89 -17.39
N GLN A 240 14.71 -16.57 -16.47
CA GLN A 240 16.05 -16.19 -16.02
C GLN A 240 17.09 -16.22 -17.15
N LYS A 241 16.99 -17.17 -18.09
CA LYS A 241 17.95 -17.29 -19.19
C LYS A 241 17.78 -16.14 -20.19
N GLN A 242 16.53 -15.77 -20.46
CA GLN A 242 16.22 -14.61 -21.29
C GLN A 242 16.68 -13.32 -20.62
N VAL A 243 16.40 -13.12 -19.33
CA VAL A 243 16.89 -11.94 -18.58
C VAL A 243 18.42 -11.88 -18.62
N GLN A 244 19.11 -12.99 -18.39
CA GLN A 244 20.56 -13.05 -18.49
C GLN A 244 21.04 -12.69 -19.91
N ALA A 245 20.41 -13.24 -20.95
CA ALA A 245 20.78 -12.95 -22.34
C ALA A 245 20.50 -11.48 -22.72
N THR A 246 19.42 -10.89 -22.20
CA THR A 246 19.09 -9.48 -22.41
C THR A 246 20.07 -8.56 -21.68
N LEU A 247 20.49 -8.92 -20.46
CA LEU A 247 21.34 -8.07 -19.63
C LEU A 247 22.84 -8.27 -19.88
N SER A 248 23.26 -9.41 -20.43
CA SER A 248 24.67 -9.74 -20.67
C SER A 248 25.47 -8.75 -21.52
N PRO A 249 24.88 -7.97 -22.45
CA PRO A 249 25.63 -6.97 -23.21
C PRO A 249 25.99 -5.72 -22.40
N TYR A 250 25.36 -5.47 -21.24
CA TYR A 250 25.54 -4.26 -20.46
C TYR A 250 26.57 -4.46 -19.34
N ASP A 251 27.45 -3.48 -19.14
CA ASP A 251 28.51 -3.53 -18.13
C ASP A 251 28.14 -2.85 -16.80
N LEU A 252 26.98 -2.19 -16.75
CA LEU A 252 26.36 -1.65 -15.53
C LEU A 252 24.83 -1.67 -15.62
N SER A 253 24.18 -2.07 -14.53
CA SER A 253 22.74 -1.88 -14.33
C SER A 253 22.49 -0.90 -13.19
N SER A 254 21.86 0.24 -13.48
CA SER A 254 21.34 1.14 -12.45
C SER A 254 19.90 0.74 -12.17
N VAL A 255 19.64 0.17 -10.99
CA VAL A 255 18.28 -0.12 -10.53
C VAL A 255 17.75 1.14 -9.87
N SER A 256 16.85 1.83 -10.56
CA SER A 256 16.18 3.02 -10.04
C SER A 256 14.76 2.64 -9.67
N GLY A 257 14.52 2.59 -8.38
CA GLY A 257 13.21 2.42 -7.80
C GLY A 257 13.42 2.13 -6.35
#